data_AF-A0A968I6Z1-F1
#
_entry.id   AF-A0A968I6Z1-F1
#
_cell.length_a   1.000
_cell.length_b   1.000
_cell.length_c   1.000
_cell.angle_alpha   90.00
_cell.angle_beta   90.00
_cell.angle_gamma   90.00
#
_symmetry.space_group_name_H-M   'P 1'
#
loop_
_entity.id
_entity.type
_entity.pdbx_description
1 polymer ?
#
loop_
_entity_poly.entity_id
_entity_poly.type
_entity_poly.pdbx_seq_one_letter_code
_entity_poly.pdbx_strand_id
1 'polypeptide(L)'
;MLLGVVWAMWHLPLFYLPGGGSEGQSFPIYLLHVTALSVAMSWLYWRTDGSLLLVMLMHASVNNTTGIVPAALPHAVSTMSFAGSVVAWGTIAASWVVAAFLLWRMRNAPIDAMLPSN
;
A
#
# COMPACT_ATOMS: atom_id res chain seq x y z
N MET A 1 -0.13 10.11 1.56
CA MET A 1 -1.15 9.82 0.52
C MET A 1 -0.68 10.19 -0.89
N LEU A 2 -0.29 11.44 -1.15
CA LEU A 2 0.23 11.85 -2.48
C LEU A 2 1.40 10.97 -2.97
N LEU A 3 2.35 10.67 -2.07
CA LEU A 3 3.47 9.79 -2.38
C LEU A 3 3.01 8.40 -2.86
N GLY A 4 1.96 7.83 -2.26
CA GLY A 4 1.44 6.52 -2.65
C GLY A 4 0.79 6.52 -4.02
N VAL A 5 0.10 7.61 -4.38
CA VAL A 5 -0.48 7.76 -5.73
C VAL A 5 0.63 7.88 -6.78
N VAL A 6 1.64 8.73 -6.53
CA VAL A 6 2.78 8.88 -7.44
C VAL A 6 3.53 7.56 -7.60
N TRP A 7 3.73 6.83 -6.50
CA TRP A 7 4.39 5.54 -6.49
C TRP A 7 3.62 4.47 -7.27
N ALA A 8 2.29 4.43 -7.13
CA ALA A 8 1.45 3.55 -7.92
C ALA A 8 1.51 3.90 -9.42
N MET A 9 1.44 5.18 -9.77
CA MET A 9 1.53 5.63 -11.17
C MET A 9 2.87 5.28 -11.82
N TRP A 10 3.96 5.25 -11.05
CA TRP A 10 5.27 4.80 -11.55
C TRP A 10 5.27 3.33 -11.98
N HIS A 11 4.43 2.48 -11.38
CA HIS A 11 4.31 1.07 -11.74
C HIS A 11 3.36 0.81 -12.91
N LEU A 12 2.58 1.80 -13.35
CA LEU A 12 1.59 1.64 -14.40
C LEU A 12 2.13 0.95 -15.68
N PRO A 13 3.35 1.27 -16.18
CA PRO A 13 3.90 0.59 -17.36
C PRO A 13 4.05 -0.94 -17.19
N LEU A 14 4.27 -1.41 -15.95
CA LEU A 14 4.45 -2.83 -15.65
C LEU A 14 3.18 -3.65 -15.89
N PHE A 15 2.01 -3.03 -15.81
CA PHE A 15 0.71 -3.67 -16.06
C PHE A 15 0.40 -3.85 -17.56
N TYR A 16 1.21 -3.23 -18.44
CA TYR A 16 1.07 -3.35 -19.90
C TYR A 16 2.22 -4.17 -20.53
N LEU A 17 3.17 -4.64 -19.71
CA LEU A 17 4.30 -5.46 -20.17
C LEU A 17 3.91 -6.95 -20.22
N PRO A 18 3.89 -7.57 -21.41
CA PRO A 18 3.61 -9.00 -21.55
C PRO A 18 4.67 -9.85 -20.83
N GLY A 19 4.25 -10.89 -20.11
CA GLY A 19 5.12 -11.76 -19.31
C GLY A 19 5.59 -11.15 -17.99
N GLY A 20 5.15 -9.94 -17.64
CA GLY A 20 5.40 -9.33 -16.34
C GLY A 20 4.51 -9.95 -15.25
N GLY A 21 5.00 -10.01 -14.00
CA GLY A 21 4.23 -10.55 -12.87
C GLY A 21 2.94 -9.78 -12.53
N SER A 22 2.69 -8.64 -13.19
CA SER A 22 1.49 -7.80 -13.04
C SER A 22 0.54 -7.88 -14.25
N GLU A 23 0.85 -8.70 -15.25
CA GLU A 23 -0.02 -8.93 -16.42
C GLU A 23 -1.35 -9.55 -15.96
N GLY A 24 -2.47 -8.99 -16.43
CA GLY A 24 -3.81 -9.46 -16.07
C GLY A 24 -4.29 -9.08 -14.67
N GLN A 25 -3.56 -8.21 -13.95
CA GLN A 25 -3.99 -7.64 -12.66
C GLN A 25 -4.72 -6.30 -12.82
N SER A 26 -5.53 -5.94 -11.82
CA SER A 26 -6.24 -4.65 -11.75
C SER A 26 -5.33 -3.56 -11.19
N PHE A 27 -5.01 -2.56 -12.01
CA PHE A 27 -4.27 -1.36 -11.59
C PHE A 27 -5.04 -0.53 -10.55
N PRO A 28 -6.37 -0.28 -10.66
CA PRO A 28 -7.11 0.44 -9.62
C PRO A 28 -7.05 -0.21 -8.24
N ILE A 29 -7.10 -1.55 -8.17
CA ILE A 29 -6.95 -2.30 -6.92
C ILE A 29 -5.54 -2.13 -6.35
N TYR A 30 -4.52 -2.23 -7.19
CA TYR A 30 -3.13 -1.98 -6.81
C TYR A 30 -2.92 -0.55 -6.29
N LEU A 31 -3.42 0.45 -6.99
CA LEU A 31 -3.39 1.86 -6.61
C LEU A 31 -3.96 2.09 -5.20
N LEU A 32 -5.15 1.53 -4.92
CA LEU A 32 -5.80 1.64 -3.61
C LEU A 32 -4.96 0.99 -2.50
N HIS A 33 -4.36 -0.17 -2.78
CA HIS A 33 -3.52 -0.89 -1.82
C HIS A 33 -2.24 -0.10 -1.51
N VAL A 34 -1.49 0.30 -2.55
CA VAL A 34 -0.22 1.03 -2.41
C VAL A 34 -0.42 2.38 -1.70
N THR A 35 -1.54 3.04 -1.95
CA THR A 35 -1.87 4.30 -1.28
C THR A 35 -2.08 4.12 0.22
N ALA A 36 -2.83 3.09 0.62
CA ALA A 36 -3.03 2.77 2.04
C ALA A 36 -1.72 2.31 2.71
N LEU A 37 -0.92 1.49 2.04
CA LEU A 37 0.39 1.05 2.53
C LEU A 37 1.34 2.23 2.77
N SER A 38 1.33 3.21 1.87
CA SER A 38 2.16 4.41 2.01
C SER A 38 1.85 5.18 3.29
N VAL A 39 0.59 5.21 3.72
CA VAL A 39 0.20 5.82 5.02
C VAL A 39 0.78 5.03 6.18
N ALA A 40 0.68 3.69 6.15
CA ALA A 40 1.25 2.84 7.19
C ALA A 40 2.78 3.01 7.28
N MET A 41 3.48 3.08 6.14
CA MET A 41 4.93 3.34 6.09
C MET A 41 5.29 4.71 6.66
N SER A 42 4.53 5.76 6.31
CA SER A 42 4.72 7.10 6.87
C SER A 42 4.49 7.14 8.38
N TRP A 43 3.45 6.46 8.87
CA TRP A 43 3.18 6.36 10.31
C TRP A 43 4.30 5.60 11.05
N LEU A 44 4.76 4.48 10.48
CA LEU A 44 5.84 3.68 11.08
C LEU A 44 7.13 4.48 11.15
N TYR A 45 7.48 5.21 10.09
CA TYR A 45 8.63 6.10 10.06
C TYR A 45 8.55 7.15 11.19
N TRP A 46 7.38 7.79 11.34
CA TRP A 46 7.14 8.77 12.40
C TRP A 46 7.25 8.15 13.80
N ARG A 47 6.69 6.95 14.01
CA ARG A 47 6.65 6.31 15.33
C ARG A 47 8.01 5.73 15.76
N THR A 48 8.96 5.63 14.85
CA THR A 48 10.27 5.00 15.07
C THR A 48 11.42 6.01 14.97
N ASP A 49 11.12 7.28 15.22
CA ASP A 49 12.07 8.40 15.18
C ASP A 49 12.86 8.47 13.86
N GLY A 50 12.19 8.15 12.75
CA GLY A 50 12.77 8.15 11.41
C GLY A 50 13.57 6.89 11.03
N SER A 51 13.32 5.75 11.68
CA SER A 51 14.01 4.50 11.35
C SER A 51 13.64 3.97 9.96
N LEU A 52 14.55 4.13 9.00
CA LEU A 52 14.41 3.56 7.65
C LEU A 52 14.48 2.03 7.65
N LEU A 53 15.20 1.42 8.60
CA LEU A 53 15.32 -0.04 8.68
C LEU A 53 13.96 -0.69 8.87
N LEU A 54 13.14 -0.18 9.79
CA LEU A 54 11.81 -0.73 10.06
C LEU A 54 10.84 -0.51 8.90
N VAL A 55 10.94 0.64 8.22
CA VAL A 55 10.17 0.92 7.00
C VAL A 55 10.53 -0.07 5.88
N MET A 56 11.81 -0.33 5.67
CA MET A 56 12.28 -1.27 4.65
C MET A 56 11.95 -2.72 5.00
N LEU A 57 11.99 -3.08 6.28
CA LEU A 57 11.55 -4.40 6.73
C LEU A 57 10.06 -4.63 6.45
N MET A 58 9.22 -3.63 6.73
CA MET A 58 7.80 -3.69 6.39
C MET A 58 7.57 -3.72 4.87
N HIS A 59 8.35 -2.97 4.09
CA HIS A 59 8.28 -3.02 2.64
C HIS A 59 8.61 -4.43 2.10
N ALA A 60 9.70 -5.03 2.58
CA ALA A 60 10.11 -6.37 2.20
C ALA A 60 9.07 -7.44 2.61
N SER A 61 8.46 -7.32 3.79
CA SER A 61 7.44 -8.25 4.24
C SER A 61 6.18 -8.19 3.38
N VAL A 62 5.74 -7.00 2.98
CA VAL A 62 4.60 -6.85 2.05
C VAL A 62 4.93 -7.46 0.70
N ASN A 63 6.11 -7.15 0.14
CA ASN A 63 6.52 -7.72 -1.15
C ASN A 63 6.51 -9.26 -1.11
N ASN A 64 7.01 -9.87 -0.03
CA ASN A 64 7.10 -11.32 0.12
C ASN A 64 5.75 -12.00 0.44
N THR A 65 4.75 -11.26 0.89
CA THR A 65 3.42 -11.80 1.24
C THR A 65 2.38 -11.63 0.12
N THR A 66 2.71 -10.87 -0.93
CA THR A 66 1.84 -10.62 -2.10
C THR A 66 1.26 -11.90 -2.72
N GLY A 67 2.00 -13.00 -2.72
CA GLY A 67 1.56 -14.30 -3.27
C GLY A 67 0.82 -15.21 -2.28
N ILE A 68 0.74 -14.85 -0.99
CA ILE A 68 0.15 -15.70 0.06
C ILE A 68 -1.36 -15.52 0.15
N VAL A 69 -1.85 -14.29 -0.06
CA VAL A 69 -3.28 -13.99 -0.06
C VAL A 69 -3.79 -14.11 -1.49
N PRO A 70 -4.67 -15.08 -1.83
CA PRO A 70 -5.20 -15.23 -3.18
C PRO A 70 -6.20 -14.10 -3.49
N ALA A 71 -5.67 -12.92 -3.80
CA ALA A 71 -6.44 -11.74 -4.16
C ALA A 71 -6.72 -11.67 -5.68
N ALA A 72 -5.91 -12.37 -6.48
CA ALA A 72 -6.06 -12.45 -7.92
C ALA A 72 -7.29 -13.30 -8.31
N LEU A 73 -8.00 -12.85 -9.33
CA LEU A 73 -9.05 -13.65 -9.94
C LEU A 73 -8.43 -14.77 -10.80
N PRO A 74 -9.11 -15.91 -10.97
CA PRO A 74 -8.59 -17.04 -11.77
C PRO A 74 -8.35 -16.71 -13.26
N HIS A 75 -8.91 -15.59 -13.73
CA HIS A 75 -8.80 -15.14 -15.12
C HIS A 75 -8.17 -13.75 -15.16
N ALA A 76 -7.35 -13.49 -16.18
CA ALA A 76 -6.81 -12.17 -16.44
C ALA A 76 -7.95 -11.15 -16.58
N VAL A 77 -7.85 -10.06 -15.82
CA VAL A 77 -8.78 -8.94 -15.92
C VAL A 77 -8.16 -7.81 -16.74
N SER A 78 -9.00 -6.98 -17.35
CA SER A 78 -8.52 -5.75 -17.98
C SER A 78 -7.78 -4.89 -16.95
N THR A 79 -6.65 -4.31 -17.34
CA THR A 79 -5.78 -3.51 -16.45
C THR A 79 -6.55 -2.42 -15.69
N MET A 80 -7.52 -1.76 -16.33
CA MET A 80 -8.35 -0.71 -15.72
C MET A 80 -9.66 -1.21 -15.11
N SER A 81 -9.82 -2.51 -14.93
CA SER A 81 -11.00 -3.10 -14.32
C SER A 81 -11.00 -2.92 -12.80
N PHE A 82 -12.18 -2.80 -12.20
CA PHE A 82 -12.38 -2.91 -10.75
C PHE A 82 -12.73 -4.35 -10.32
N ALA A 83 -12.66 -5.32 -11.24
CA ALA A 83 -12.86 -6.72 -10.90
C ALA A 83 -11.72 -7.22 -9.99
N GLY A 84 -12.10 -7.72 -8.82
CA GLY A 84 -11.20 -8.31 -7.84
C GLY A 84 -11.94 -9.33 -6.99
N SER A 85 -11.21 -10.24 -6.33
CA SER A 85 -11.84 -11.21 -5.44
C SER A 85 -12.44 -10.52 -4.21
N VAL A 86 -13.38 -11.19 -3.53
CA VAL A 86 -13.93 -10.70 -2.25
C VAL A 86 -12.81 -10.52 -1.22
N VAL A 87 -11.80 -11.39 -1.25
CA VAL A 87 -10.61 -11.28 -0.40
C VAL A 87 -9.84 -10.00 -0.71
N ALA A 88 -9.62 -9.68 -1.99
CA ALA A 88 -8.93 -8.45 -2.40
C ALA A 88 -9.63 -7.20 -1.86
N TRP A 89 -10.95 -7.11 -2.06
CA TRP A 89 -11.74 -5.98 -1.57
C TRP A 89 -11.81 -5.92 -0.04
N GLY A 90 -11.91 -7.07 0.64
CA GLY A 90 -11.85 -7.15 2.10
C GLY A 90 -10.51 -6.67 2.65
N THR A 91 -9.40 -7.07 2.04
CA THR A 91 -8.06 -6.59 2.41
C THR A 91 -7.90 -5.09 2.17
N ILE A 92 -8.39 -4.58 1.03
CA ILE A 92 -8.37 -3.13 0.75
C ILE A 92 -9.16 -2.38 1.83
N ALA A 93 -10.38 -2.81 2.13
CA ALA A 93 -11.22 -2.16 3.15
C ALA A 93 -10.52 -2.13 4.52
N ALA A 94 -9.96 -3.26 4.96
CA ALA A 94 -9.21 -3.34 6.20
C ALA A 94 -7.99 -2.40 6.20
N SER A 95 -7.20 -2.38 5.12
CA SER A 95 -6.04 -1.49 4.99
C SER A 95 -6.44 -0.01 5.01
N TRP A 96 -7.58 0.36 4.44
CA TRP A 96 -8.09 1.73 4.47
C TRP A 96 -8.63 2.13 5.84
N VAL A 97 -9.26 1.22 6.58
CA VAL A 97 -9.65 1.45 7.99
C VAL A 97 -8.40 1.70 8.84
N VAL A 98 -7.36 0.89 8.67
CA VAL A 98 -6.07 1.09 9.36
C VAL A 98 -5.46 2.44 8.94
N ALA A 99 -5.39 2.74 7.65
CA ALA A 99 -4.83 4.00 7.16
C ALA A 99 -5.58 5.22 7.74
N ALA A 100 -6.91 5.18 7.77
CA ALA A 100 -7.74 6.24 8.37
C ALA A 100 -7.46 6.39 9.87
N PHE A 101 -7.39 5.28 10.59
CA PHE A 101 -7.05 5.26 12.02
C PHE A 101 -5.65 5.84 12.28
N LEU A 102 -4.65 5.45 11.48
CA LEU A 102 -3.28 5.96 11.61
C LEU A 102 -3.19 7.46 11.31
N LEU A 103 -3.88 7.94 10.28
CA LEU A 103 -3.96 9.38 9.97
C LEU A 103 -4.63 10.15 11.10
N TRP A 104 -5.73 9.64 11.64
CA TRP A 104 -6.40 10.23 12.79
C TRP A 104 -5.46 10.30 14.00
N ARG A 105 -4.71 9.22 14.27
CA ARG A 105 -3.73 9.17 15.36
C ARG A 105 -2.59 10.19 15.16
N MET A 106 -2.06 10.33 13.95
CA MET A 106 -1.02 11.32 13.64
C MET A 106 -1.53 12.75 13.80
N ARG A 107 -2.77 13.02 13.35
CA ARG A 107 -3.39 14.34 13.47
C ARG A 107 -3.57 14.78 14.92
N ASN A 108 -3.82 13.84 15.82
CA ASN A 108 -4.03 14.11 17.24
C ASN A 108 -2.76 14.00 18.08
N ALA A 109 -1.58 13.79 17.47
CA ALA A 109 -0.33 13.72 18.20
C ALA A 109 0.13 15.14 18.63
N PRO A 110 0.65 15.31 19.87
CA PRO A 110 1.25 16.56 20.31
C PRO A 110 2.41 16.97 19.39
N ILE A 111 2.58 18.28 19.14
CA ILE A 111 3.69 18.84 18.34
C ILE A 111 5.05 18.42 18.89
N ASP A 112 5.16 18.22 20.21
CA ASP A 112 6.41 17.82 20.87
C ASP A 112 6.85 16.41 20.46
N ALA A 113 5.90 15.56 20.03
CA ALA A 113 6.17 14.25 19.44
C ALA A 113 6.50 14.32 17.93
N MET A 114 6.52 15.51 17.34
CA MET A 114 6.92 15.75 15.94
C MET A 114 8.38 16.22 15.83
N LEU A 115 9.00 16.65 16.92
CA LEU A 115 10.39 17.09 16.95
C LEU A 115 11.29 15.96 17.42
N PRO A 116 12.47 15.74 16.79
CA PRO A 116 13.45 14.81 17.31
C PRO A 116 13.80 15.19 18.75
N SER A 117 13.78 14.21 19.67
CA SER A 117 14.31 14.45 21.02
C SER A 117 15.80 14.77 20.89
N ASN A 118 16.18 16.00 21.22
CA ASN A 118 17.55 16.50 21.21
C ASN A 118 18.49 15.65 22.08
#